data_AF-A0A9P3JC33-F1
#
_entry.id   AF-A0A9P3JC33-F1
#
_cell.length_a   1.000
_cell.length_b   1.000
_cell.length_c   1.000
_cell.angle_alpha   90.00
_cell.angle_beta   90.00
_cell.angle_gamma   90.00
#
_symmetry.space_group_name_H-M   'P 1'
#
loop_
_entity.id
_entity.type
_entity.pdbx_description
1 polymer ?
#
loop_
_entity_poly.entity_id
_entity_poly.type
_entity_poly.pdbx_seq_one_letter_code
_entity_poly.pdbx_strand_id
1 'polypeptide(L)'
;MAQATSVARVNVACAAPASSGAAARPQRQEASLVASWRKARVARPVVLSASAQVQAAPRVSARSVAVKASAASADNAGTNYHFLVANATFMLDEEEHFQEQLKERLRWLEEKGMEQNFWLVFEPKFLDEFPEVAKRVKRPAVALVSTDATWITFMKLRLDRVLKGEFEASSDDDATEGKPFDISFPKPANWVAPYPKYQPDWWKPYAPAKYAKAK
;
A
#
# COMPACT_ATOMS: atom_id res chain seq x y z
N MET A 1 10.01 55.13 50.08
CA MET A 1 11.40 54.72 49.82
C MET A 1 11.50 54.43 48.33
N ALA A 2 12.21 55.32 47.63
CA ALA A 2 12.52 55.16 46.22
C ALA A 2 13.62 54.11 46.05
N GLN A 3 13.58 53.36 44.94
CA GLN A 3 14.72 53.26 44.02
C GLN A 3 14.30 52.57 42.72
N ALA A 4 14.42 53.34 41.64
CA ALA A 4 14.43 52.90 40.26
C ALA A 4 15.89 52.79 39.79
N THR A 5 16.23 51.75 39.05
CA THR A 5 17.53 51.55 38.38
C THR A 5 17.23 50.88 37.04
N SER A 6 17.14 51.62 35.92
CA SER A 6 18.19 52.20 35.07
C SER A 6 19.00 51.18 34.23
N VAL A 7 18.52 51.01 32.98
CA VAL A 7 19.22 51.05 31.68
C VAL A 7 20.65 50.50 31.54
N ALA A 8 20.82 49.57 30.59
CA ALA A 8 21.96 49.58 29.67
C ALA A 8 21.56 48.94 28.32
N ARG A 9 21.33 49.79 27.31
CA ARG A 9 21.33 49.42 25.89
C ARG A 9 22.77 49.54 25.38
N VAL A 10 23.27 48.50 24.71
CA VAL A 10 24.51 48.59 23.94
C VAL A 10 24.14 48.45 22.47
N ASN A 11 24.17 49.58 21.77
CA ASN A 11 24.22 49.64 20.31
C ASN A 11 25.69 49.56 19.90
N VAL A 12 26.01 48.64 18.98
CA VAL A 12 27.24 48.73 18.18
C VAL A 12 26.83 48.72 16.72
N ALA A 13 27.15 49.82 16.04
CA ALA A 13 27.04 49.99 14.61
C ALA A 13 28.42 50.32 14.04
N CYS A 14 28.85 49.57 13.02
CA CYS A 14 29.84 49.88 11.98
C CYS A 14 30.22 48.55 11.32
N ALA A 15 30.49 48.41 10.03
CA ALA A 15 30.48 49.29 8.88
C ALA A 15 30.51 48.37 7.64
N ALA A 16 29.92 48.82 6.53
CA ALA A 16 30.13 48.21 5.21
C ALA A 16 31.53 48.54 4.68
N PRO A 17 32.04 47.72 3.75
CA PRO A 17 32.40 48.31 2.46
C PRO A 17 31.86 47.50 1.27
N ALA A 18 31.58 48.24 0.21
CA ALA A 18 31.22 47.75 -1.11
C ALA A 18 32.43 47.18 -1.86
N SER A 19 32.20 46.13 -2.66
CA SER A 19 32.95 45.94 -3.92
C SER A 19 32.13 45.12 -4.91
N SER A 20 31.92 45.74 -6.06
CA SER A 20 31.38 45.23 -7.31
C SER A 20 32.09 43.96 -7.80
N GLY A 21 31.32 42.93 -8.16
CA GLY A 21 31.78 41.79 -8.94
C GLY A 21 30.70 41.39 -9.94
N ALA A 22 30.89 41.83 -11.18
CA ALA A 22 29.96 41.64 -12.28
C ALA A 22 29.88 40.17 -12.71
N ALA A 23 28.65 39.79 -13.04
CA ALA A 23 28.19 38.64 -13.80
C ALA A 23 29.22 37.95 -14.72
N ALA A 24 29.33 36.63 -14.58
CA ALA A 24 29.69 35.72 -15.68
C ALA A 24 28.72 34.53 -15.65
N ARG A 25 27.72 34.59 -16.53
CA ARG A 25 26.70 33.57 -16.76
C ARG A 25 27.31 32.50 -17.67
N PRO A 26 27.47 31.23 -17.26
CA PRO A 26 27.86 30.20 -18.22
C PRO A 26 26.68 29.92 -19.16
N GLN A 27 26.86 30.29 -20.42
CA GLN A 27 25.97 29.95 -21.51
C GLN A 27 26.09 28.46 -21.80
N ARG A 28 25.26 27.65 -21.14
CA ARG A 28 25.09 26.23 -21.46
C ARG A 28 24.39 26.16 -22.82
N GLN A 29 25.14 25.82 -23.85
CA GLN A 29 24.58 25.50 -25.16
C GLN A 29 23.77 24.21 -25.02
N GLU A 30 22.45 24.33 -25.17
CA GLU A 30 21.59 23.17 -25.36
C GLU A 30 21.83 22.61 -26.76
N ALA A 31 22.54 21.48 -26.84
CA ALA A 31 22.55 20.67 -28.04
C ALA A 31 21.17 20.05 -28.20
N SER A 32 20.41 20.56 -29.17
CA SER A 32 19.11 20.05 -29.60
C SER A 32 19.28 18.68 -30.25
N LEU A 33 19.25 17.62 -29.45
CA LEU A 33 19.04 16.26 -29.95
C LEU A 33 17.55 16.05 -30.19
N VAL A 34 17.07 16.53 -31.34
CA VAL A 34 15.77 16.13 -31.90
C VAL A 34 15.93 14.69 -32.38
N ALA A 35 15.71 13.73 -31.47
CA ALA A 35 15.65 12.32 -31.80
C ALA A 35 14.37 12.06 -32.60
N SER A 36 14.50 12.04 -33.93
CA SER A 36 13.46 11.59 -34.85
C SER A 36 13.19 10.11 -34.61
N TRP A 37 12.10 9.82 -33.89
CA TRP A 37 11.59 8.47 -33.73
C TRP A 37 10.86 8.06 -35.01
N ARG A 38 11.61 7.44 -35.93
CA ARG A 38 11.02 6.75 -37.08
C ARG A 38 10.25 5.54 -36.55
N LYS A 39 8.92 5.56 -36.69
CA LYS A 39 8.05 4.42 -36.41
C LYS A 39 8.50 3.22 -37.26
N ALA A 40 9.18 2.26 -36.64
CA ALA A 40 9.41 0.96 -37.25
C ALA A 40 8.06 0.25 -37.35
N ARG A 41 7.57 0.05 -38.58
CA ARG A 41 6.42 -0.82 -38.86
C ARG A 41 6.83 -2.25 -38.55
N VAL A 42 6.33 -2.80 -37.45
CA VAL A 42 6.40 -4.23 -37.16
C VAL A 42 5.48 -4.93 -38.16
N ALA A 43 6.08 -5.61 -39.13
CA ALA A 43 5.36 -6.52 -40.02
C ALA A 43 4.88 -7.73 -39.20
N ARG A 44 3.56 -7.99 -39.21
CA ARG A 44 2.98 -9.20 -38.61
C ARG A 44 3.43 -10.41 -39.45
N PRO A 45 4.09 -11.42 -38.88
CA PRO A 45 4.28 -12.67 -39.60
C PRO A 45 2.92 -13.39 -39.70
N VAL A 46 2.49 -13.63 -40.93
CA VAL A 46 1.41 -14.57 -41.25
C VAL A 46 1.95 -15.96 -40.98
N VAL A 47 1.47 -16.60 -39.91
CA VAL A 47 1.79 -18.01 -39.63
C VAL A 47 0.80 -18.86 -40.43
N LEU A 48 1.30 -19.47 -41.50
CA LEU A 48 0.60 -20.51 -42.25
C LEU A 48 0.43 -21.74 -41.34
N SER A 49 -0.82 -22.17 -41.17
CA SER A 49 -1.20 -23.42 -40.53
C SER A 49 -0.75 -24.60 -41.39
N ALA A 50 0.30 -25.30 -40.97
CA ALA A 50 0.67 -26.60 -41.49
C ALA A 50 0.13 -27.69 -40.55
N SER A 51 -0.94 -28.35 -40.96
CA SER A 51 -1.46 -29.55 -40.30
C SER A 51 -0.47 -30.71 -40.50
N ALA A 52 0.34 -30.98 -39.48
CA ALA A 52 1.17 -32.17 -39.40
C ALA A 52 0.54 -33.18 -38.45
N GLN A 53 0.00 -34.25 -39.04
CA GLN A 53 -0.60 -35.38 -38.36
C GLN A 53 0.51 -36.21 -37.71
N VAL A 54 0.69 -36.05 -36.39
CA VAL A 54 1.62 -36.86 -35.59
C VAL A 54 0.86 -38.02 -34.98
N GLN A 55 1.35 -39.23 -35.30
CA GLN A 55 0.82 -40.51 -34.87
C GLN A 55 1.01 -40.73 -33.36
N ALA A 56 0.02 -41.36 -32.74
CA ALA A 56 -0.05 -41.63 -31.31
C ALA A 56 1.01 -42.64 -30.85
N ALA A 57 1.72 -42.29 -29.77
CA ALA A 57 2.60 -43.19 -29.02
C ALA A 57 1.82 -43.95 -27.92
N PRO A 58 2.29 -45.15 -27.50
CA PRO A 58 1.56 -46.02 -26.58
C PRO A 58 1.48 -45.45 -25.15
N ARG A 59 0.31 -45.65 -24.55
CA ARG A 59 -0.12 -45.13 -23.24
C ARG A 59 0.51 -45.96 -22.12
N VAL A 60 1.51 -45.41 -21.42
CA VAL A 60 1.94 -45.95 -20.12
C VAL A 60 0.89 -45.65 -19.06
N SER A 61 0.41 -46.70 -18.40
CA SER A 61 -0.64 -46.63 -17.36
C SER A 61 -0.06 -46.01 -16.09
N ALA A 62 -0.29 -44.71 -15.90
CA ALA A 62 -0.04 -44.04 -14.63
C ALA A 62 -1.13 -44.46 -13.64
N ARG A 63 -0.74 -45.23 -12.64
CA ARG A 63 -1.58 -45.62 -11.49
C ARG A 63 -1.97 -44.33 -10.74
N SER A 64 -3.21 -43.89 -10.92
CA SER A 64 -3.79 -42.78 -10.17
C SER A 64 -3.97 -43.22 -8.72
N VAL A 65 -3.07 -42.74 -7.85
CA VAL A 65 -3.32 -42.74 -6.41
C VAL A 65 -4.39 -41.68 -6.19
N ALA A 66 -5.61 -42.13 -5.89
CA ALA A 66 -6.70 -41.25 -5.51
C ALA A 66 -6.30 -40.53 -4.21
N VAL A 67 -5.72 -39.34 -4.34
CA VAL A 67 -5.72 -38.36 -3.26
C VAL A 67 -7.17 -37.99 -3.07
N LYS A 68 -7.74 -38.52 -1.99
CA LYS A 68 -9.05 -38.15 -1.48
C LYS A 68 -9.02 -36.65 -1.27
N ALA A 69 -9.54 -35.89 -2.24
CA ALA A 69 -9.99 -34.54 -2.00
C ALA A 69 -11.00 -34.66 -0.87
N SER A 70 -10.58 -34.33 0.35
CA SER A 70 -11.49 -34.07 1.45
C SER A 70 -12.33 -32.89 1.00
N ALA A 71 -13.49 -33.21 0.42
CA ALA A 71 -14.58 -32.28 0.31
C ALA A 71 -14.75 -31.65 1.69
N ALA A 72 -14.45 -30.36 1.78
CA ALA A 72 -14.72 -29.56 2.96
C ALA A 72 -16.20 -29.77 3.29
N SER A 73 -16.45 -30.36 4.45
CA SER A 73 -17.76 -30.47 5.06
C SER A 73 -18.30 -29.07 5.27
N ALA A 74 -19.21 -28.65 4.39
CA ALA A 74 -19.96 -27.43 4.48
C ALA A 74 -21.03 -27.57 5.58
N ASP A 75 -20.62 -27.53 6.85
CA ASP A 75 -21.51 -27.49 8.01
C ASP A 75 -20.87 -26.66 9.14
N ASN A 76 -20.58 -25.40 8.81
CA ASN A 76 -20.65 -24.21 9.67
C ASN A 76 -20.54 -23.01 8.73
N ALA A 77 -21.55 -22.15 8.71
CA ALA A 77 -21.65 -21.02 7.78
C ALA A 77 -20.76 -19.84 8.21
N GLY A 78 -19.49 -20.11 8.56
CA GLY A 78 -18.47 -19.12 8.83
C GLY A 78 -17.55 -18.97 7.63
N THR A 79 -17.34 -17.75 7.15
CA THR A 79 -16.30 -17.45 6.17
C THR A 79 -14.98 -17.21 6.89
N ASN A 80 -13.91 -17.82 6.38
CA ASN A 80 -12.57 -17.65 6.93
C ASN A 80 -12.00 -16.32 6.45
N TYR A 81 -11.70 -15.41 7.38
CA TYR A 81 -11.01 -14.17 7.09
C TYR A 81 -9.57 -14.25 7.56
N HIS A 82 -8.70 -13.78 6.69
CA HIS A 82 -7.29 -13.65 6.99
C HIS A 82 -6.97 -12.16 7.19
N PHE A 83 -6.16 -11.87 8.18
CA PHE A 83 -5.82 -10.49 8.49
C PHE A 83 -4.34 -10.28 8.76
N LEU A 84 -3.95 -9.04 8.55
CA LEU A 84 -2.66 -8.48 8.87
C LEU A 84 -2.85 -7.28 9.77
N VAL A 85 -2.29 -7.30 10.98
CA VAL A 85 -2.39 -6.19 11.93
C VAL A 85 -1.03 -5.56 12.17
N ALA A 86 -1.00 -4.24 12.16
CA ALA A 86 0.13 -3.44 12.62
C ALA A 86 -0.31 -2.05 13.13
N ASN A 87 0.67 -1.23 13.51
CA ASN A 87 0.44 0.16 13.91
C ASN A 87 0.03 1.00 12.69
N ALA A 88 -0.92 1.91 12.86
CA ALA A 88 -1.36 2.85 11.83
C ALA A 88 -0.22 3.71 11.26
N THR A 89 0.70 4.17 12.10
CA THR A 89 1.84 4.97 11.61
C THR A 89 2.71 4.17 10.66
N PHE A 90 2.90 2.88 10.96
CA PHE A 90 3.67 1.98 10.12
C PHE A 90 2.93 1.67 8.81
N MET A 91 1.66 1.28 8.87
CA MET A 91 0.92 0.88 7.66
C MET A 91 0.59 2.03 6.71
N LEU A 92 0.35 3.24 7.22
CA LEU A 92 -0.17 4.36 6.43
C LEU A 92 0.87 5.42 6.06
N ASP A 93 1.94 5.58 6.86
CA ASP A 93 2.93 6.65 6.70
C ASP A 93 4.34 6.15 6.38
N GLU A 94 4.83 5.12 7.07
CA GLU A 94 6.19 4.57 6.86
C GLU A 94 6.25 3.70 5.59
N GLU A 95 5.22 2.90 5.32
CA GLU A 95 5.25 1.90 4.24
C GLU A 95 4.64 2.42 2.93
N GLU A 96 5.48 2.96 2.06
CA GLU A 96 5.08 3.48 0.76
C GLU A 96 4.60 2.39 -0.22
N HIS A 97 5.22 1.20 -0.19
CA HIS A 97 4.86 0.12 -1.10
C HIS A 97 3.46 -0.42 -0.86
N PHE A 98 2.98 -0.35 0.39
CA PHE A 98 1.67 -0.87 0.78
C PHE A 98 0.54 -0.19 0.01
N GLN A 99 0.61 1.14 -0.13
CA GLN A 99 -0.36 1.91 -0.87
C GLN A 99 -0.43 1.50 -2.35
N GLU A 100 0.71 1.35 -3.01
CA GLU A 100 0.75 0.97 -4.42
C GLU A 100 0.25 -0.45 -4.65
N GLN A 101 0.54 -1.39 -3.73
CA GLN A 101 -0.04 -2.74 -3.79
C GLN A 101 -1.56 -2.72 -3.71
N LEU A 102 -2.15 -1.88 -2.85
CA LEU A 102 -3.61 -1.78 -2.73
C LEU A 102 -4.26 -1.12 -3.96
N LYS A 103 -3.65 -0.07 -4.51
CA LYS A 103 -4.12 0.57 -5.75
C LYS A 103 -4.08 -0.39 -6.93
N GLU A 104 -2.96 -1.08 -7.09
CA GLU A 104 -2.79 -2.04 -8.18
C GLU A 104 -3.76 -3.21 -8.01
N ARG A 105 -3.95 -3.70 -6.77
CA ARG A 105 -4.93 -4.76 -6.49
C ARG A 105 -6.35 -4.33 -6.85
N LEU A 106 -6.74 -3.10 -6.53
CA LEU A 106 -8.05 -2.56 -6.87
C LEU A 106 -8.22 -2.46 -8.40
N ARG A 107 -7.24 -1.87 -9.11
CA ARG A 107 -7.26 -1.81 -10.58
C ARG A 107 -7.37 -3.21 -11.20
N TRP A 108 -6.60 -4.16 -10.69
CA TRP A 108 -6.64 -5.54 -11.18
C TRP A 108 -8.01 -6.21 -10.99
N LEU A 109 -8.69 -5.95 -9.86
CA LEU A 109 -10.05 -6.43 -9.63
C LEU A 109 -11.04 -5.81 -10.62
N GLU A 110 -10.95 -4.49 -10.84
CA GLU A 110 -11.79 -3.77 -11.80
C GLU A 110 -11.60 -4.31 -13.23
N GLU A 111 -10.35 -4.49 -13.66
CA GLU A 111 -10.03 -5.05 -14.99
C GLU A 111 -10.53 -6.49 -15.16
N LYS A 112 -10.58 -7.26 -14.08
CA LYS A 112 -11.10 -8.63 -14.08
C LYS A 112 -12.61 -8.72 -13.85
N GLY A 113 -13.27 -7.62 -13.53
CA GLY A 113 -14.68 -7.60 -13.16
C GLY A 113 -14.99 -8.42 -11.90
N MET A 114 -14.04 -8.49 -10.95
CA MET A 114 -14.22 -9.17 -9.67
C MET A 114 -14.55 -8.16 -8.58
N GLU A 115 -15.32 -8.60 -7.59
CA GLU A 115 -15.68 -7.77 -6.45
C GLU A 115 -14.50 -7.59 -5.48
N GLN A 116 -14.53 -6.47 -4.75
CA GLN A 116 -13.53 -6.18 -3.73
C GLN A 116 -13.70 -7.12 -2.53
N ASN A 117 -12.67 -7.92 -2.27
CA ASN A 117 -12.64 -8.91 -1.20
C ASN A 117 -11.64 -8.57 -0.08
N PHE A 118 -11.32 -7.29 0.08
CA PHE A 118 -10.42 -6.81 1.11
C PHE A 118 -10.77 -5.41 1.60
N TRP A 119 -10.50 -5.16 2.87
CA TRP A 119 -10.83 -3.90 3.54
C TRP A 119 -9.74 -3.50 4.53
N LEU A 120 -9.59 -2.19 4.71
CA LEU A 120 -8.78 -1.60 5.77
C LEU A 120 -9.67 -1.25 6.96
N VAL A 121 -9.33 -1.80 8.12
CA VAL A 121 -10.11 -1.68 9.35
C VAL A 121 -9.29 -0.98 10.42
N PHE A 122 -9.86 0.10 10.93
CA PHE A 122 -9.29 0.91 12.00
C PHE A 122 -9.72 0.38 13.36
N GLU A 123 -8.75 0.09 14.24
CA GLU A 123 -9.00 -0.51 15.55
C GLU A 123 -10.07 -1.62 15.51
N PRO A 124 -9.79 -2.72 14.80
CA PRO A 124 -10.76 -3.80 14.65
C PRO A 124 -11.14 -4.40 16.01
N LYS A 125 -12.43 -4.70 16.21
CA LYS A 125 -12.95 -5.27 17.46
C LYS A 125 -12.48 -6.71 17.70
N PHE A 126 -12.29 -7.49 16.63
CA PHE A 126 -11.81 -8.87 16.75
C PHE A 126 -10.40 -8.98 17.36
N LEU A 127 -9.64 -7.88 17.47
CA LEU A 127 -8.36 -7.89 18.20
C LEU A 127 -8.51 -8.21 19.69
N ASP A 128 -9.69 -8.01 20.27
CA ASP A 128 -9.95 -8.35 21.67
C ASP A 128 -9.97 -9.88 21.89
N GLU A 129 -10.25 -10.66 20.84
CA GLU A 129 -10.17 -12.13 20.86
C GLU A 129 -8.72 -12.64 20.84
N PHE A 130 -7.79 -11.81 20.34
CA PHE A 130 -6.37 -12.12 20.21
C PHE A 130 -5.51 -11.25 21.12
N PRO A 131 -5.55 -11.44 22.46
CA PRO A 131 -4.82 -10.61 23.41
C PRO A 131 -3.30 -10.69 23.22
N GLU A 132 -2.78 -11.79 22.66
CA GLU A 132 -1.34 -11.92 22.35
C GLU A 132 -0.89 -10.97 21.24
N VAL A 133 -1.72 -10.81 20.21
CA VAL A 133 -1.48 -9.90 19.08
C VAL A 133 -1.65 -8.46 19.56
N ALA A 134 -2.71 -8.18 20.30
CA ALA A 134 -3.00 -6.85 20.83
C ALA A 134 -1.89 -6.30 21.74
N LYS A 135 -1.21 -7.15 22.53
CA LYS A 135 -0.07 -6.74 23.38
C LYS A 135 1.18 -6.36 22.57
N ARG A 136 1.38 -6.96 21.40
CA ARG A 136 2.55 -6.72 20.54
C ARG A 136 2.38 -5.47 19.66
N VAL A 137 1.14 -5.12 19.34
CA VAL A 137 0.82 -3.99 18.45
C VAL A 137 0.63 -2.71 19.25
N LYS A 138 1.31 -1.63 18.83
CA LYS A 138 1.08 -0.29 19.38
C LYS A 138 -0.21 0.28 18.80
N ARG A 139 -1.09 0.83 19.66
CA ARG A 139 -2.31 1.53 19.24
C ARG A 139 -1.98 2.98 18.83
N PRO A 140 -2.61 3.54 17.78
CA PRO A 140 -3.74 3.00 17.00
C PRO A 140 -3.35 1.85 16.07
N ALA A 141 -4.16 0.79 16.06
CA ALA A 141 -3.92 -0.40 15.24
C ALA A 141 -4.75 -0.35 13.95
N VAL A 142 -4.17 -0.84 12.86
CA VAL A 142 -4.84 -1.00 11.56
C VAL A 142 -4.72 -2.45 11.15
N ALA A 143 -5.82 -3.00 10.66
CA ALA A 143 -5.85 -4.32 10.06
C ALA A 143 -6.19 -4.24 8.58
N LEU A 144 -5.45 -4.98 7.77
CA LEU A 144 -5.88 -5.38 6.44
C LEU A 144 -6.60 -6.72 6.59
N VAL A 145 -7.88 -6.77 6.23
CA VAL A 145 -8.72 -7.98 6.28
C VAL A 145 -9.03 -8.40 4.85
N SER A 146 -8.94 -9.69 4.55
CA SER A 146 -9.32 -10.26 3.25
C SER A 146 -9.77 -11.71 3.37
N THR A 147 -10.63 -12.13 2.46
CA THR A 147 -11.02 -13.54 2.28
C THR A 147 -9.93 -14.35 1.58
N ASP A 148 -8.98 -13.72 0.87
CA ASP A 148 -7.92 -14.41 0.12
C ASP A 148 -6.66 -14.64 0.98
N ALA A 149 -6.48 -15.88 1.44
CA ALA A 149 -5.34 -16.32 2.24
C ALA A 149 -3.99 -16.15 1.52
N THR A 150 -3.96 -16.36 0.21
CA THR A 150 -2.73 -16.32 -0.60
C THR A 150 -2.24 -14.89 -0.67
N TRP A 151 -3.16 -13.95 -0.90
CA TRP A 151 -2.84 -12.53 -0.95
C TRP A 151 -2.37 -11.99 0.41
N ILE A 152 -3.03 -12.37 1.51
CA ILE A 152 -2.56 -12.01 2.86
C ILE A 152 -1.17 -12.55 3.16
N THR A 153 -0.87 -13.78 2.74
CA THR A 153 0.45 -14.37 2.90
C THR A 153 1.50 -13.64 2.05
N PHE A 154 1.16 -13.25 0.82
CA PHE A 154 2.01 -12.42 -0.02
C PHE A 154 2.31 -11.06 0.63
N MET A 155 1.29 -10.40 1.17
CA MET A 155 1.44 -9.13 1.87
C MET A 155 2.32 -9.29 3.13
N LYS A 156 2.23 -10.41 3.84
CA LYS A 156 3.10 -10.69 4.99
C LYS A 156 4.58 -10.81 4.61
N LEU A 157 4.90 -11.31 3.41
CA LEU A 157 6.28 -11.39 2.92
C LEU A 157 6.85 -10.02 2.53
N ARG A 158 5.99 -9.06 2.19
CA ARG A 158 6.39 -7.68 1.90
C ARG A 158 6.47 -6.82 3.16
N LEU A 159 5.65 -7.15 4.16
CA LEU A 159 5.49 -6.38 5.37
C LEU A 159 6.11 -7.12 6.57
N ASP A 160 7.35 -6.78 6.90
CA ASP A 160 8.11 -7.48 7.94
C ASP A 160 7.52 -7.25 9.34
N ARG A 161 7.14 -6.01 9.66
CA ARG A 161 6.71 -5.56 11.02
C ARG A 161 5.22 -5.76 11.29
N VAL A 162 4.62 -6.78 10.67
CA VAL A 162 3.18 -7.05 10.71
C VAL A 162 2.90 -8.43 11.29
N LEU A 163 1.81 -8.55 12.03
CA LEU A 163 1.33 -9.82 12.58
C LEU A 163 0.22 -10.38 11.67
N LYS A 164 0.31 -11.66 11.35
CA LYS A 164 -0.70 -12.39 10.59
C LYS A 164 -1.59 -13.17 11.57
N GLY A 165 -2.88 -13.18 11.30
CA GLY A 165 -3.84 -14.06 11.97
C GLY A 165 -4.97 -14.46 11.02
N GLU A 166 -5.85 -15.30 11.54
CA GLU A 166 -7.06 -15.76 10.87
C GLU A 166 -8.18 -15.88 11.90
N PHE A 167 -9.41 -15.64 11.47
CA PHE A 167 -10.61 -15.80 12.29
C PHE A 167 -11.79 -16.17 11.41
N GLU A 168 -12.80 -16.76 12.04
CA GLU A 168 -14.06 -17.10 11.39
C GLU A 168 -15.10 -16.04 11.74
N ALA A 169 -15.83 -15.54 10.75
CA ALA A 169 -16.95 -14.63 10.98
C ALA A 169 -18.15 -15.03 10.12
N SER A 170 -19.34 -14.73 10.64
CA SER A 170 -20.62 -14.99 9.99
C SER A 170 -20.97 -13.98 8.90
N SER A 171 -20.39 -12.77 8.95
CA SER A 171 -20.65 -11.72 7.97
C SER A 171 -19.41 -10.82 7.74
N ASP A 172 -19.34 -10.21 6.54
CA ASP A 172 -18.31 -9.23 6.20
C ASP A 172 -18.37 -8.00 7.12
N ASP A 173 -19.58 -7.64 7.56
CA ASP A 173 -19.81 -6.51 8.45
C ASP A 173 -19.19 -6.75 9.83
N ASP A 174 -19.40 -7.95 10.40
CA ASP A 174 -18.83 -8.40 11.68
C ASP A 174 -17.30 -8.44 11.60
N ALA A 175 -16.77 -9.05 10.53
CA ALA A 175 -15.33 -9.17 10.30
C ALA A 175 -14.62 -7.82 10.21
N THR A 176 -15.36 -6.81 9.80
CA THR A 176 -14.82 -5.50 9.47
C THR A 176 -15.21 -4.44 10.50
N GLU A 177 -15.74 -4.82 11.66
CA GLU A 177 -16.07 -3.89 12.75
C GLU A 177 -14.83 -3.25 13.36
N GLY A 178 -14.79 -1.91 13.34
CA GLY A 178 -13.72 -1.13 13.94
C GLY A 178 -14.19 0.18 14.58
N LYS A 179 -13.28 0.89 15.22
CA LYS A 179 -13.53 2.26 15.68
C LYS A 179 -13.00 3.23 14.62
N PRO A 180 -13.85 4.11 14.06
CA PRO A 180 -13.34 5.16 13.19
C PRO A 180 -12.45 6.07 14.03
N PHE A 181 -11.20 6.22 13.64
CA PHE A 181 -10.29 7.20 14.21
C PHE A 181 -9.93 8.22 13.14
N ASP A 182 -9.62 9.44 13.58
CA ASP A 182 -9.03 10.47 12.72
C ASP A 182 -7.52 10.47 12.94
N ILE A 183 -6.75 10.03 11.93
CA ILE A 183 -5.29 10.15 11.96
C ILE A 183 -4.86 11.20 10.94
N SER A 184 -4.22 12.23 11.47
CA SER A 184 -3.50 13.22 10.67
C SER A 184 -2.01 12.93 10.73
N PHE A 185 -1.40 12.69 9.57
CA PHE A 185 0.06 12.56 9.47
C PHE A 185 0.68 13.91 9.10
N PRO A 186 1.63 14.43 9.91
CA PRO A 186 2.33 15.66 9.56
C PRO A 186 3.21 15.43 8.33
N LYS A 187 3.20 16.39 7.40
CA LYS A 187 4.15 16.38 6.29
C LYS A 187 5.55 16.67 6.83
N PRO A 188 6.57 15.85 6.48
CA PRO A 188 7.93 16.12 6.93
C PRO A 188 8.43 17.44 6.34
N ALA A 189 9.13 18.23 7.16
CA ALA A 189 9.66 19.52 6.72
C ALA A 189 10.67 19.40 5.58
N ASN A 190 11.51 18.36 5.62
CA ASN A 190 12.52 18.08 4.62
C ASN A 190 12.23 16.74 3.96
N TRP A 191 11.59 16.79 2.81
CA TRP A 191 11.34 15.60 2.00
C TRP A 191 12.51 15.37 1.05
N VAL A 192 13.16 14.21 1.18
CA VAL A 192 14.44 13.90 0.49
C VAL A 192 14.23 13.17 -0.84
N ALA A 193 13.07 12.52 -1.03
CA ALA A 193 12.79 11.75 -2.25
C ALA A 193 12.41 12.67 -3.43
N PRO A 194 12.75 12.26 -4.67
CA PRO A 194 12.51 13.06 -5.88
C PRO A 194 11.02 13.14 -6.29
N TYR A 195 10.15 12.32 -5.68
CA TYR A 195 8.70 12.29 -5.91
C TYR A 195 7.97 12.82 -4.69
N PRO A 196 6.80 13.48 -4.81
CA PRO A 196 6.08 14.01 -3.65
C PRO A 196 5.57 12.87 -2.75
N LYS A 197 5.64 13.08 -1.43
CA LYS A 197 4.97 12.19 -0.47
C LYS A 197 3.47 12.14 -0.75
N TYR A 198 2.88 10.96 -0.59
CA TYR A 198 1.44 10.77 -0.78
C TYR A 198 0.60 11.67 0.12
N GLN A 199 -0.61 11.97 -0.36
CA GLN A 199 -1.56 12.75 0.43
C GLN A 199 -2.03 11.93 1.64
N PRO A 200 -2.25 12.58 2.79
CA PRO A 200 -3.00 11.97 3.87
C PRO A 200 -4.38 11.55 3.34
N ASP A 201 -4.99 10.55 3.96
CA ASP A 201 -6.33 10.01 3.61
C ASP A 201 -6.44 9.17 2.35
N TRP A 202 -5.33 8.74 1.76
CA TRP A 202 -5.37 7.88 0.57
C TRP A 202 -6.09 6.55 0.80
N TRP A 203 -6.22 6.10 2.05
CA TRP A 203 -6.82 4.83 2.45
C TRP A 203 -8.35 4.81 2.47
N LYS A 204 -9.01 5.98 2.35
CA LYS A 204 -10.49 6.10 2.40
C LYS A 204 -11.26 5.15 1.45
N PRO A 205 -10.81 4.89 0.20
CA PRO A 205 -11.52 3.97 -0.71
C PRO A 205 -11.56 2.52 -0.23
N TYR A 206 -10.61 2.12 0.62
CA TYR A 206 -10.51 0.75 1.12
C TYR A 206 -11.20 0.56 2.48
N ALA A 207 -11.72 1.65 3.07
CA ALA A 207 -12.54 1.55 4.25
C ALA A 207 -13.83 0.80 3.88
N PRO A 208 -14.37 -0.02 4.79
CA PRO A 208 -15.63 -0.71 4.54
C PRO A 208 -16.78 0.27 4.33
N ALA A 209 -17.79 -0.18 3.57
CA ALA A 209 -18.94 0.62 3.14
C ALA A 209 -19.63 1.38 4.28
N LYS A 210 -19.65 0.83 5.50
CA LYS A 210 -20.21 1.48 6.70
C LYS A 210 -19.56 2.82 7.08
N TYR A 211 -18.27 2.99 6.82
CA TYR A 211 -17.56 4.24 7.08
C TYR A 211 -17.46 5.13 5.83
N ALA A 212 -17.86 4.61 4.67
CA ALA A 212 -17.87 5.35 3.41
C ALA A 212 -19.02 6.38 3.32
N LYS A 213 -19.55 6.88 4.45
CA LYS A 213 -20.75 7.72 4.51
C LYS A 213 -20.73 8.82 3.43
N ALA A 214 -21.72 8.67 2.54
CA ALA A 214 -22.36 9.62 1.63
C ALA A 214 -21.49 10.79 1.16
N LYS A 215 -20.94 10.63 -0.04
CA LYS A 215 -20.57 11.77 -0.88
C LYS A 215 -21.81 12.57 -1.26
#